data_AF-A0A957UM03-F1
#
_entry.id   AF-A0A957UM03-F1
#
_cell.length_a   1.000
_cell.length_b   1.000
_cell.length_c   1.000
_cell.angle_alpha   90.00
_cell.angle_beta   90.00
_cell.angle_gamma   90.00
#
_symmetry.space_group_name_H-M   'P 1'
#
loop_
_entity.id
_entity.type
_entity.pdbx_description
1 polymer ?
#
loop_
_entity_poly.entity_id
_entity_poly.type
_entity_poly.pdbx_seq_one_letter_code
_entity_poly.pdbx_strand_id
1 'polypeptide(L)'
;MGARRGAEVIQRLKEQPPALYHRGQKVQDITAEPGIQNGVKSLAALYDHQWAHADVSLYKSPSSGEPVGITHMIPTAKEELVRLGNAMHLRAEFTQGMMGRMPDYLNRAVAAYAGGAEFLNENRNGFADNMRAYYEKVREEDLCLTHTLINPQINRAVSMAQQKDPFLAARVKEETAAGLVIRGARMLATLPISDEIMVFPSTLLRSPEEDAPYAFGFAIPNNTPGLSFQCRETFDYTGNTYDHPLGARYEELDAVVFFDDVLVPWERVFLYRDVQLCNEAYKATGAVIHMAHQV
;
A
#
# COMPACT_ATOMS: atom_id res chain seq x y z
N MET A 1 3.22 11.51 -16.32
CA MET A 1 2.13 12.22 -15.61
C MET A 1 2.75 12.84 -14.36
N GLY A 2 2.04 13.67 -13.62
CA GLY A 2 2.55 14.31 -12.40
C GLY A 2 1.61 14.06 -11.22
N ALA A 3 1.66 14.95 -10.23
CA ALA A 3 0.75 14.94 -9.09
C ALA A 3 -0.72 14.97 -9.55
N ARG A 4 -1.53 14.05 -9.02
CA ARG A 4 -2.96 13.96 -9.38
C ARG A 4 -3.80 15.03 -8.69
N ARG A 5 -4.94 15.35 -9.28
CA ARG A 5 -6.06 16.08 -8.68
C ARG A 5 -7.13 15.11 -8.21
N GLY A 6 -8.02 15.56 -7.34
CA GLY A 6 -9.08 14.73 -6.77
C GLY A 6 -9.99 14.09 -7.84
N ALA A 7 -10.31 14.83 -8.90
CA ALA A 7 -11.08 14.31 -10.02
C ALA A 7 -10.38 13.13 -10.73
N GLU A 8 -9.06 13.18 -10.87
CA GLU A 8 -8.26 12.12 -11.50
C GLU A 8 -8.22 10.86 -10.62
N VAL A 9 -8.17 11.03 -9.29
CA VAL A 9 -8.28 9.90 -8.33
C VAL A 9 -9.63 9.20 -8.48
N ILE A 10 -10.73 9.96 -8.52
CA ILE A 10 -12.08 9.39 -8.68
C ILE A 10 -12.21 8.68 -10.03
N GLN A 11 -11.74 9.31 -11.11
CA GLN A 11 -11.77 8.73 -12.46
C GLN A 11 -11.00 7.41 -12.50
N ARG A 12 -9.81 7.40 -11.93
CA ARG A 12 -8.94 6.23 -11.85
C ARG A 12 -9.58 5.06 -11.11
N LEU A 13 -10.21 5.33 -9.96
CA LEU A 13 -10.93 4.33 -9.17
C LEU A 13 -12.16 3.77 -9.90
N LYS A 14 -12.75 4.52 -10.84
CA LYS A 14 -13.83 4.03 -11.71
C LYS A 14 -13.32 3.16 -12.86
N GLU A 15 -12.19 3.55 -13.45
CA GLU A 15 -11.58 2.81 -14.58
C GLU A 15 -10.90 1.51 -14.13
N GLN A 16 -10.30 1.52 -12.94
CA GLN A 16 -9.59 0.38 -12.37
C GLN A 16 -10.03 0.14 -10.92
N PRO A 17 -11.29 -0.28 -10.70
CA PRO A 17 -11.84 -0.42 -9.36
C PRO A 17 -11.16 -1.58 -8.61
N PRO A 18 -10.75 -1.37 -7.35
CA PRO A 18 -10.35 -2.47 -6.48
C PRO A 18 -11.48 -3.49 -6.32
N ALA A 19 -11.15 -4.78 -6.26
CA ALA A 19 -12.13 -5.85 -6.08
C ALA A 19 -12.61 -5.96 -4.62
N LEU A 20 -13.46 -5.02 -4.21
CA LEU A 20 -13.99 -4.90 -2.85
C LEU A 20 -15.30 -5.65 -2.64
N TYR A 21 -15.43 -6.26 -1.47
CA TYR A 21 -16.64 -6.84 -0.93
C TYR A 21 -17.03 -6.11 0.36
N HIS A 22 -18.27 -5.62 0.41
CA HIS A 22 -18.84 -4.90 1.54
C HIS A 22 -20.22 -5.49 1.85
N ARG A 23 -20.49 -5.79 3.12
CA ARG A 23 -21.76 -6.40 3.59
C ARG A 23 -22.18 -7.64 2.78
N GLY A 24 -21.20 -8.49 2.45
CA GLY A 24 -21.41 -9.74 1.71
C GLY A 24 -21.67 -9.59 0.21
N GLN A 25 -21.56 -8.37 -0.34
CA GLN A 25 -21.79 -8.07 -1.75
C GLN A 25 -20.52 -7.52 -2.39
N LYS A 26 -20.29 -7.83 -3.68
CA LYS A 26 -19.22 -7.20 -4.46
C LYS A 26 -19.63 -5.76 -4.78
N VAL A 27 -18.81 -4.80 -4.37
CA VAL A 27 -19.03 -3.38 -4.65
C VAL A 27 -18.82 -3.12 -6.13
N GLN A 28 -19.80 -2.51 -6.79
CA GLN A 28 -19.74 -2.19 -8.23
C GLN A 28 -19.09 -0.83 -8.50
N ASP A 29 -19.41 0.17 -7.68
CA ASP A 29 -18.84 1.52 -7.77
C ASP A 29 -18.55 2.03 -6.36
N ILE A 30 -17.26 2.01 -5.99
CA ILE A 30 -16.79 2.43 -4.66
C ILE A 30 -16.97 3.93 -4.43
N THR A 31 -17.13 4.71 -5.51
CA THR A 31 -17.34 6.16 -5.45
C THR A 31 -18.78 6.52 -5.07
N ALA A 32 -19.70 5.55 -5.17
CA ALA A 32 -21.12 5.69 -4.87
C ALA A 32 -21.61 4.76 -3.74
N GLU A 33 -20.81 3.76 -3.34
CA GLU A 33 -21.18 2.78 -2.32
C GLU A 33 -21.41 3.44 -0.94
N PRO A 34 -22.62 3.31 -0.35
CA PRO A 34 -22.90 3.81 0.98
C PRO A 34 -21.95 3.23 2.03
N GLY A 35 -21.37 4.09 2.87
CA GLY A 35 -20.39 3.71 3.86
C GLY A 35 -18.95 3.64 3.35
N ILE A 36 -18.70 3.88 2.06
CA ILE A 36 -17.36 3.93 1.44
C ILE A 36 -17.15 5.27 0.71
N GLN A 37 -18.18 5.76 0.02
CA GLN A 37 -18.10 6.94 -0.86
C GLN A 37 -17.49 8.19 -0.21
N ASN A 38 -17.69 8.41 1.09
CA ASN A 38 -17.16 9.60 1.75
C ASN A 38 -15.66 9.47 2.06
N GLY A 39 -15.17 8.26 2.34
CA GLY A 39 -13.73 7.98 2.39
C GLY A 39 -13.07 8.25 1.03
N VAL A 40 -13.71 7.85 -0.08
CA VAL A 40 -13.23 8.17 -1.44
C VAL A 40 -13.20 9.68 -1.69
N LYS A 41 -14.24 10.42 -1.26
CA LYS A 41 -14.27 11.89 -1.38
C LYS A 41 -13.16 12.55 -0.56
N SER A 42 -12.89 12.07 0.66
CA SER A 42 -11.81 12.60 1.50
C SER A 42 -10.43 12.30 0.92
N LEU A 43 -10.23 11.10 0.36
CA LEU A 43 -9.03 10.75 -0.39
C LEU A 43 -8.85 11.70 -1.59
N ALA A 44 -9.87 11.88 -2.42
CA ALA A 44 -9.80 12.80 -3.56
C ALA A 44 -9.50 14.25 -3.11
N ALA A 45 -10.13 14.71 -2.02
CA ALA A 45 -9.91 16.05 -1.48
C ALA A 45 -8.48 16.24 -0.94
N LEU A 46 -7.80 15.20 -0.45
CA LEU A 46 -6.38 15.26 -0.10
C LEU A 46 -5.49 15.56 -1.33
N TYR A 47 -5.84 15.02 -2.50
CA TYR A 47 -5.13 15.31 -3.74
C TYR A 47 -5.42 16.73 -4.24
N ASP A 48 -6.62 17.27 -4.06
CA ASP A 48 -6.86 18.70 -4.36
C ASP A 48 -6.16 19.62 -3.35
N HIS A 49 -6.10 19.21 -2.08
CA HIS A 49 -5.38 19.91 -1.02
C HIS A 49 -3.87 20.02 -1.33
N GLN A 50 -3.27 18.98 -1.90
CA GLN A 50 -1.87 19.03 -2.34
C GLN A 50 -1.62 20.14 -3.37
N TRP A 51 -2.57 20.37 -4.27
CA TRP A 51 -2.46 21.41 -5.30
C TRP A 51 -2.77 22.81 -4.75
N ALA A 52 -3.67 22.91 -3.77
CA ALA A 52 -3.93 24.16 -3.05
C ALA A 52 -2.70 24.66 -2.28
N HIS A 53 -1.80 23.74 -1.89
CA HIS A 53 -0.56 24.02 -1.16
C HIS A 53 0.67 23.51 -1.93
N ALA A 54 0.71 23.77 -3.25
CA ALA A 54 1.72 23.24 -4.16
C ALA A 54 3.16 23.62 -3.79
N ASP A 55 3.37 24.78 -3.17
CA ASP A 55 4.69 25.26 -2.71
C ASP A 55 5.28 24.40 -1.59
N VAL A 56 4.42 23.82 -0.75
CA VAL A 56 4.80 22.92 0.35
C VAL A 56 4.72 21.45 -0.09
N SER A 57 3.71 21.10 -0.88
CA SER A 57 3.32 19.71 -1.15
C SER A 57 3.90 19.13 -2.43
N LEU A 58 4.45 19.94 -3.34
CA LEU A 58 4.98 19.47 -4.62
C LEU A 58 6.45 19.82 -4.81
N TYR A 59 7.13 19.03 -5.63
CA TYR A 59 8.47 19.32 -6.14
C TYR A 59 8.58 18.88 -7.60
N LYS A 60 9.64 19.30 -8.31
CA LYS A 60 9.87 18.86 -9.69
C LYS A 60 10.40 17.44 -9.71
N SER A 61 9.76 16.57 -10.48
CA SER A 61 10.25 15.22 -10.74
C SER A 61 11.65 15.28 -11.35
N PRO A 62 12.60 14.47 -10.87
CA PRO A 62 13.93 14.37 -11.47
C PRO A 62 13.91 13.71 -12.86
N SER A 63 12.86 12.97 -13.21
CA SER A 63 12.76 12.23 -14.47
C SER A 63 11.97 12.98 -15.55
N SER A 64 10.82 13.56 -15.19
CA SER A 64 9.91 14.21 -16.14
C SER A 64 9.96 15.74 -16.08
N GLY A 65 10.45 16.31 -14.97
CA GLY A 65 10.37 17.75 -14.70
C GLY A 65 8.98 18.25 -14.27
N GLU A 66 7.96 17.40 -14.36
CA GLU A 66 6.59 17.70 -13.93
C GLU A 66 6.48 17.80 -12.41
N PRO A 67 5.51 18.56 -11.86
CA PRO A 67 5.25 18.57 -10.43
C PRO A 67 4.78 17.20 -9.94
N VAL A 68 5.39 16.68 -8.87
CA VAL A 68 5.02 15.42 -8.20
C VAL A 68 4.95 15.64 -6.69
N GLY A 69 4.20 14.79 -5.99
CA GLY A 69 4.02 14.88 -4.54
C GLY A 69 5.35 14.81 -3.77
N ILE A 70 5.61 15.76 -2.89
CA ILE A 70 6.85 15.85 -2.10
C ILE A 70 7.10 14.59 -1.27
N THR A 71 6.05 13.88 -0.88
CA THR A 71 6.13 12.65 -0.07
C THR A 71 6.87 11.51 -0.79
N HIS A 72 7.01 11.58 -2.12
CA HIS A 72 7.81 10.65 -2.92
C HIS A 72 9.32 10.95 -2.87
N MET A 73 9.73 12.14 -2.41
CA MET A 73 11.13 12.56 -2.42
C MET A 73 12.03 11.62 -1.60
N ILE A 74 13.17 11.22 -2.15
CA ILE A 74 14.24 10.55 -1.39
C ILE A 74 15.15 11.67 -0.85
N PRO A 75 15.11 11.97 0.46
CA PRO A 75 15.86 13.09 1.02
C PRO A 75 17.35 12.78 1.09
N THR A 76 18.18 13.75 0.75
CA THR A 76 19.65 13.72 0.80
C THR A 76 20.23 14.76 1.77
N ALA A 77 19.40 15.70 2.22
CA ALA A 77 19.76 16.74 3.19
C ALA A 77 18.73 16.86 4.32
N LYS A 78 19.15 17.45 5.45
CA LYS A 78 18.29 17.64 6.62
C LYS A 78 17.11 18.57 6.32
N GLU A 79 17.34 19.59 5.50
CA GLU A 79 16.33 20.58 5.10
C GLU A 79 15.21 19.93 4.29
N GLU A 80 15.53 18.90 3.50
CA GLU A 80 14.54 18.12 2.75
C GLU A 80 13.68 17.27 3.67
N LEU A 81 14.25 16.71 4.74
CA LEU A 81 13.49 16.03 5.80
C LEU A 81 12.52 16.98 6.51
N VAL A 82 12.94 18.22 6.78
CA VAL A 82 12.05 19.25 7.37
C VAL A 82 10.90 19.58 6.42
N ARG A 83 11.18 19.75 5.13
CA ARG A 83 10.14 20.00 4.11
C ARG A 83 9.14 18.84 4.02
N LEU A 84 9.63 17.61 4.01
CA LEU A 84 8.81 16.40 4.05
C LEU A 84 7.89 16.39 5.28
N GLY A 85 8.45 16.64 6.47
CA GLY A 85 7.69 16.69 7.72
C GLY A 85 6.60 17.76 7.71
N ASN A 86 6.90 18.96 7.20
CA ASN A 86 5.91 20.04 7.08
C ASN A 86 4.76 19.66 6.14
N ALA A 87 5.05 19.02 5.00
CA ALA A 87 4.03 18.59 4.06
C ALA A 87 3.15 17.45 4.60
N MET A 88 3.75 16.49 5.32
CA MET A 88 3.02 15.41 5.99
C MET A 88 2.15 15.96 7.13
N HIS A 89 2.66 16.93 7.91
CA HIS A 89 1.89 17.60 8.95
C HIS A 89 0.68 18.34 8.38
N LEU A 90 0.86 19.11 7.30
CA LEU A 90 -0.23 19.80 6.60
C LEU A 90 -1.34 18.83 6.16
N ARG A 91 -0.97 17.67 5.60
CA ARG A 91 -1.93 16.61 5.22
C ARG A 91 -2.63 16.00 6.44
N ALA A 92 -1.92 15.79 7.54
CA ALA A 92 -2.51 15.29 8.78
C ALA A 92 -3.51 16.30 9.36
N GLU A 93 -3.21 17.60 9.36
CA GLU A 93 -4.15 18.64 9.79
C GLU A 93 -5.43 18.66 8.96
N PHE A 94 -5.33 18.45 7.64
CA PHE A 94 -6.50 18.38 6.75
C PHE A 94 -7.51 17.28 7.17
N THR A 95 -7.01 16.15 7.67
CA THR A 95 -7.85 15.02 8.14
C THR A 95 -8.02 15.00 9.66
N GLN A 96 -7.54 16.04 10.36
CA GLN A 96 -7.52 16.10 11.83
C GLN A 96 -6.78 14.91 12.47
N GLY A 97 -5.79 14.36 11.77
CA GLY A 97 -5.04 13.17 12.18
C GLY A 97 -5.83 11.87 12.13
N MET A 98 -7.03 11.86 11.54
CA MET A 98 -7.92 10.70 11.58
C MET A 98 -7.66 9.66 10.50
N MET A 99 -7.01 10.05 9.38
CA MET A 99 -6.63 9.12 8.33
C MET A 99 -5.17 8.71 8.50
N GLY A 100 -4.92 7.49 9.00
CA GLY A 100 -3.59 6.97 9.31
C GLY A 100 -2.90 6.27 8.13
N ARG A 101 -3.57 6.11 6.99
CA ARG A 101 -3.06 5.40 5.79
C ARG A 101 -3.22 6.21 4.52
N MET A 102 -3.26 7.53 4.67
CA MET A 102 -3.11 8.47 3.56
C MET A 102 -1.90 8.10 2.68
N PRO A 103 -1.91 8.47 1.37
CA PRO A 103 -0.90 8.01 0.41
C PRO A 103 0.55 8.26 0.83
N ASP A 104 0.80 9.32 1.59
CA ASP A 104 2.13 9.68 2.07
C ASP A 104 2.79 8.58 2.90
N TYR A 105 2.03 7.77 3.65
CA TYR A 105 2.56 6.63 4.41
C TYR A 105 3.33 5.65 3.51
N LEU A 106 2.73 5.20 2.40
CA LEU A 106 3.37 4.26 1.49
C LEU A 106 4.27 4.93 0.45
N ASN A 107 4.05 6.21 0.14
CA ASN A 107 5.03 6.98 -0.62
C ASN A 107 6.38 7.00 0.12
N ARG A 108 6.36 7.18 1.46
CA ARG A 108 7.56 7.09 2.30
C ARG A 108 8.17 5.70 2.29
N ALA A 109 7.35 4.64 2.33
CA ALA A 109 7.84 3.26 2.26
C ALA A 109 8.56 2.99 0.92
N VAL A 110 7.89 3.25 -0.19
CA VAL A 110 8.40 3.00 -1.54
C VAL A 110 9.65 3.84 -1.82
N ALA A 111 9.67 5.12 -1.39
CA ALA A 111 10.86 5.97 -1.50
C ALA A 111 12.06 5.41 -0.70
N ALA A 112 11.83 4.88 0.50
CA ALA A 112 12.88 4.26 1.31
C ALA A 112 13.41 2.97 0.68
N TYR A 113 12.52 2.09 0.21
CA TYR A 113 12.92 0.89 -0.53
C TYR A 113 13.70 1.23 -1.80
N ALA A 114 13.32 2.28 -2.54
CA ALA A 114 14.05 2.74 -3.72
C ALA A 114 15.43 3.34 -3.37
N GLY A 115 15.51 4.12 -2.28
CA GLY A 115 16.76 4.67 -1.77
C GLY A 115 17.75 3.60 -1.29
N GLY A 116 17.23 2.52 -0.69
CA GLY A 116 17.99 1.35 -0.25
C GLY A 116 17.96 0.16 -1.23
N ALA A 117 17.61 0.38 -2.51
CA ALA A 117 17.25 -0.70 -3.43
C ALA A 117 18.36 -1.74 -3.65
N GLU A 118 19.64 -1.37 -3.49
CA GLU A 118 20.76 -2.31 -3.66
C GLU A 118 20.68 -3.52 -2.72
N PHE A 119 20.12 -3.35 -1.52
CA PHE A 119 19.84 -4.47 -0.61
C PHE A 119 19.00 -5.57 -1.27
N LEU A 120 18.07 -5.21 -2.16
CA LEU A 120 17.19 -6.17 -2.82
C LEU A 120 17.94 -7.06 -3.83
N ASN A 121 19.06 -6.59 -4.38
CA ASN A 121 19.90 -7.40 -5.26
C ASN A 121 20.62 -8.53 -4.50
N GLU A 122 20.75 -8.44 -3.17
CA GLU A 122 21.28 -9.54 -2.35
C GLU A 122 20.36 -10.77 -2.40
N ASN A 123 19.05 -10.57 -2.64
CA ASN A 123 18.10 -11.66 -2.84
C ASN A 123 18.16 -12.21 -4.27
N ARG A 124 18.02 -11.34 -5.27
CA ARG A 124 18.11 -11.70 -6.68
C ARG A 124 18.49 -10.48 -7.53
N ASN A 125 19.47 -10.66 -8.42
CA ASN A 125 19.86 -9.62 -9.37
C ASN A 125 18.64 -9.11 -10.17
N GLY A 126 18.49 -7.79 -10.22
CA GLY A 126 17.41 -7.08 -10.92
C GLY A 126 16.26 -6.64 -10.01
N PHE A 127 16.17 -7.13 -8.76
CA PHE A 127 15.13 -6.69 -7.83
C PHE A 127 15.29 -5.23 -7.40
N ALA A 128 16.52 -4.70 -7.37
CA ALA A 128 16.74 -3.27 -7.18
C ALA A 128 16.13 -2.44 -8.31
N ASP A 129 16.28 -2.90 -9.56
CA ASP A 129 15.75 -2.21 -10.74
C ASP A 129 14.23 -2.27 -10.77
N ASN A 130 13.64 -3.41 -10.41
CA ASN A 130 12.19 -3.55 -10.23
C ASN A 130 11.65 -2.52 -9.22
N MET A 131 12.30 -2.38 -8.06
CA MET A 131 11.87 -1.41 -7.04
C MET A 131 12.02 0.03 -7.51
N ARG A 132 13.12 0.38 -8.18
CA ARG A 132 13.33 1.72 -8.75
C ARG A 132 12.30 2.06 -9.81
N ALA A 133 12.02 1.13 -10.72
CA ALA A 133 11.00 1.28 -11.75
C ALA A 133 9.61 1.42 -11.12
N TYR A 134 9.32 0.66 -10.06
CA TYR A 134 8.06 0.78 -9.33
C TYR A 134 7.93 2.12 -8.61
N TYR A 135 8.98 2.58 -7.94
CA TYR A 135 9.02 3.90 -7.32
C TYR A 135 8.80 5.03 -8.32
N GLU A 136 9.47 4.96 -9.48
CA GLU A 136 9.26 5.93 -10.55
C GLU A 136 7.81 5.92 -11.02
N LYS A 137 7.23 4.73 -11.27
CA LYS A 137 5.80 4.62 -11.59
C LYS A 137 4.90 5.25 -10.53
N VAL A 138 5.07 4.90 -9.26
CA VAL A 138 4.24 5.41 -8.15
C VAL A 138 4.34 6.92 -8.03
N ARG A 139 5.52 7.49 -8.23
CA ARG A 139 5.74 8.94 -8.20
C ARG A 139 5.14 9.65 -9.42
N GLU A 140 5.44 9.18 -10.63
CA GLU A 140 5.00 9.82 -11.88
C GLU A 140 3.51 9.61 -12.19
N GLU A 141 2.89 8.60 -11.60
CA GLU A 141 1.45 8.41 -11.68
C GLU A 141 0.73 8.88 -10.40
N ASP A 142 1.44 9.31 -9.35
CA ASP A 142 0.91 9.71 -8.04
C ASP A 142 -0.12 8.72 -7.45
N LEU A 143 0.22 7.44 -7.51
CA LEU A 143 -0.64 6.32 -7.11
C LEU A 143 -0.93 6.35 -5.60
N CYS A 144 -2.17 6.03 -5.23
CA CYS A 144 -2.54 5.71 -3.84
C CYS A 144 -2.35 4.21 -3.61
N LEU A 145 -1.64 3.84 -2.56
CA LEU A 145 -1.38 2.45 -2.22
C LEU A 145 -2.08 2.08 -0.90
N THR A 146 -2.46 0.80 -0.79
CA THR A 146 -2.69 0.12 0.49
C THR A 146 -1.56 -0.88 0.72
N HIS A 147 -1.50 -1.50 1.90
CA HIS A 147 -0.52 -2.53 2.17
C HIS A 147 -1.07 -3.62 3.08
N THR A 148 -0.40 -4.76 3.08
CA THR A 148 -0.67 -5.81 4.04
C THR A 148 0.62 -6.55 4.40
N LEU A 149 0.68 -7.06 5.63
CA LEU A 149 1.88 -7.74 6.14
C LEU A 149 1.58 -8.78 7.23
N ILE A 150 0.40 -8.78 7.86
CA ILE A 150 0.10 -9.70 8.95
C ILE A 150 -0.52 -10.97 8.35
N ASN A 151 -0.10 -12.14 8.83
CA ASN A 151 -0.73 -13.40 8.45
C ASN A 151 -2.01 -13.63 9.28
N PRO A 152 -3.03 -14.31 8.76
CA PRO A 152 -4.18 -14.76 9.55
C PRO A 152 -3.74 -15.55 10.80
N GLN A 153 -4.26 -15.16 11.97
CA GLN A 153 -3.83 -15.70 13.25
C GLN A 153 -4.90 -16.63 13.83
N ILE A 154 -4.93 -17.89 13.37
CA ILE A 154 -5.88 -18.90 13.85
C ILE A 154 -5.28 -19.69 15.01
N ASN A 155 -4.20 -20.43 14.77
CA ASN A 155 -3.47 -21.12 15.83
C ASN A 155 -2.11 -20.47 16.07
N ARG A 156 -2.03 -19.60 17.09
CA ARG A 156 -0.78 -18.91 17.47
C ARG A 156 0.28 -19.83 18.10
N ALA A 157 -0.06 -21.08 18.42
CA ALA A 157 0.88 -22.02 19.04
C ALA A 157 1.87 -22.63 18.04
N VAL A 158 1.57 -22.59 16.74
CA VAL A 158 2.37 -23.23 15.68
C VAL A 158 2.79 -22.23 14.61
N SER A 159 3.82 -22.55 13.81
CA SER A 159 4.26 -21.69 12.68
C SER A 159 3.23 -21.63 11.55
N MET A 160 3.48 -20.84 10.51
CA MET A 160 2.59 -20.77 9.34
C MET A 160 2.63 -22.07 8.54
N ALA A 161 3.81 -22.64 8.32
CA ALA A 161 3.96 -23.96 7.70
C ALA A 161 3.22 -25.09 8.45
N GLN A 162 2.99 -24.93 9.76
CA GLN A 162 2.32 -25.92 10.60
C GLN A 162 0.82 -25.70 10.77
N GLN A 163 0.22 -24.69 10.13
CA GLN A 163 -1.23 -24.54 10.09
C GLN A 163 -1.85 -25.72 9.32
N LYS A 164 -3.11 -26.07 9.64
CA LYS A 164 -3.81 -27.20 9.01
C LYS A 164 -3.95 -27.04 7.49
N ASP A 165 -4.09 -25.81 7.03
CA ASP A 165 -4.13 -25.44 5.61
C ASP A 165 -2.91 -24.58 5.29
N PRO A 166 -2.00 -25.01 4.40
CA PRO A 166 -0.83 -24.23 4.00
C PRO A 166 -1.16 -22.96 3.20
N PHE A 167 -2.42 -22.79 2.76
CA PHE A 167 -2.89 -21.59 2.08
C PHE A 167 -3.79 -20.73 2.98
N LEU A 168 -3.81 -20.99 4.28
CA LEU A 168 -4.47 -20.09 5.22
C LEU A 168 -3.86 -18.68 5.14
N ALA A 169 -2.54 -18.60 5.28
CA ALA A 169 -1.78 -17.40 5.01
C ALA A 169 -1.36 -17.36 3.54
N ALA A 170 -1.26 -16.16 2.98
CA ALA A 170 -0.79 -15.98 1.62
C ALA A 170 0.60 -16.61 1.44
N ARG A 171 0.70 -17.51 0.47
CA ARG A 171 1.85 -18.37 0.19
C ARG A 171 2.12 -18.39 -1.30
N VAL A 172 3.38 -18.51 -1.68
CA VAL A 172 3.78 -18.85 -3.05
C VAL A 172 3.31 -20.28 -3.34
N LYS A 173 2.32 -20.41 -4.23
CA LYS A 173 1.80 -21.69 -4.69
C LYS A 173 2.75 -22.33 -5.70
N GLU A 174 3.19 -21.55 -6.69
CA GLU A 174 4.10 -22.00 -7.74
C GLU A 174 4.86 -20.82 -8.38
N GLU A 175 5.98 -21.17 -9.00
CA GLU A 175 6.77 -20.29 -9.86
C GLU A 175 6.42 -20.60 -11.33
N THR A 176 6.26 -19.56 -12.12
CA THR A 176 6.04 -19.68 -13.56
C THR A 176 7.05 -18.81 -14.31
N ALA A 177 7.15 -19.01 -15.62
CA ALA A 177 7.95 -18.11 -16.47
C ALA A 177 7.46 -16.65 -16.41
N ALA A 178 6.16 -16.43 -16.17
CA ALA A 178 5.56 -15.09 -16.11
C ALA A 178 5.72 -14.42 -14.74
N GLY A 179 5.88 -15.19 -13.66
CA GLY A 179 5.89 -14.65 -12.30
C GLY A 179 5.55 -15.67 -11.23
N LEU A 180 5.16 -15.18 -10.05
CA LEU A 180 4.74 -15.98 -8.90
C LEU A 180 3.22 -16.11 -8.86
N VAL A 181 2.70 -17.30 -8.56
CA VAL A 181 1.28 -17.48 -8.25
C VAL A 181 1.11 -17.50 -6.73
N ILE A 182 0.33 -16.57 -6.20
CA ILE A 182 0.09 -16.40 -4.76
C ILE A 182 -1.32 -16.89 -4.42
N ARG A 183 -1.44 -17.69 -3.35
CA ARG A 183 -2.72 -18.15 -2.82
C ARG A 183 -2.78 -17.99 -1.30
N GLY A 184 -3.93 -17.57 -0.79
CA GLY A 184 -4.24 -17.51 0.63
C GLY A 184 -4.69 -16.13 1.07
N ALA A 185 -4.57 -15.80 2.37
CA ALA A 185 -5.04 -14.52 2.89
C ALA A 185 -3.97 -13.74 3.68
N ARG A 186 -4.17 -12.43 3.79
CA ARG A 186 -3.42 -11.53 4.68
C ARG A 186 -4.38 -10.66 5.49
N MET A 187 -3.96 -10.36 6.71
CA MET A 187 -4.58 -9.43 7.64
C MET A 187 -3.73 -8.16 7.73
N LEU A 188 -4.30 -7.00 7.99
CA LEU A 188 -5.41 -6.47 7.22
C LEU A 188 -4.84 -5.35 6.33
N ALA A 189 -5.58 -4.95 5.30
CA ALA A 189 -5.28 -3.79 4.47
C ALA A 189 -6.25 -2.65 4.84
N THR A 190 -5.72 -1.59 5.44
CA THR A 190 -6.45 -0.36 5.71
C THR A 190 -6.37 0.55 4.48
N LEU A 191 -7.43 1.30 4.16
CA LEU A 191 -7.57 2.07 2.92
C LEU A 191 -7.53 1.19 1.65
N PRO A 192 -8.35 0.14 1.54
CA PRO A 192 -8.38 -0.70 0.33
C PRO A 192 -9.03 0.00 -0.88
N ILE A 193 -9.55 1.22 -0.70
CA ILE A 193 -9.99 2.14 -1.76
C ILE A 193 -8.80 2.84 -2.46
N SER A 194 -7.79 2.07 -2.85
CA SER A 194 -6.52 2.54 -3.42
C SER A 194 -6.25 1.93 -4.81
N ASP A 195 -5.24 2.42 -5.52
CA ASP A 195 -4.85 1.92 -6.85
C ASP A 195 -4.18 0.54 -6.79
N GLU A 196 -3.19 0.41 -5.91
CA GLU A 196 -2.35 -0.78 -5.80
C GLU A 196 -2.19 -1.22 -4.34
N ILE A 197 -1.74 -2.46 -4.15
CA ILE A 197 -1.37 -3.02 -2.84
C ILE A 197 0.13 -3.33 -2.82
N MET A 198 0.82 -2.84 -1.80
CA MET A 198 2.17 -3.29 -1.46
C MET A 198 2.09 -4.42 -0.42
N VAL A 199 2.50 -5.62 -0.81
CA VAL A 199 2.58 -6.76 0.09
C VAL A 199 3.99 -6.80 0.65
N PHE A 200 4.13 -6.43 1.92
CA PHE A 200 5.41 -6.47 2.59
C PHE A 200 5.72 -7.89 3.11
N PRO A 201 7.01 -8.19 3.36
CA PRO A 201 7.38 -9.33 4.18
C PRO A 201 6.64 -9.30 5.53
N SER A 202 6.24 -10.48 6.01
CA SER A 202 5.67 -10.60 7.36
C SER A 202 6.73 -10.24 8.40
N THR A 203 6.34 -9.49 9.44
CA THR A 203 7.27 -8.87 10.40
C THR A 203 8.11 -9.82 11.24
N LEU A 204 7.73 -11.09 11.35
CA LEU A 204 8.49 -12.11 12.09
C LEU A 204 8.22 -13.50 11.50
N LEU A 205 9.00 -13.88 10.50
CA LEU A 205 9.08 -15.29 10.13
C LEU A 205 9.99 -15.96 11.18
N ARG A 206 9.43 -16.87 11.99
CA ARG A 206 10.26 -17.81 12.77
C ARG A 206 11.04 -18.60 11.71
N SER A 207 12.33 -18.83 11.87
CA SER A 207 13.17 -19.36 10.80
C SER A 207 13.26 -20.91 10.79
N PRO A 208 12.33 -21.62 10.14
CA PRO A 208 12.63 -22.84 9.41
C PRO A 208 12.55 -22.62 7.88
N GLU A 209 13.31 -23.40 7.13
CA GLU A 209 13.30 -23.43 5.65
C GLU A 209 11.88 -23.63 5.07
N GLU A 210 11.00 -24.28 5.84
CA GLU A 210 9.59 -24.49 5.54
C GLU A 210 8.76 -23.20 5.41
N ASP A 211 9.20 -22.11 6.04
CA ASP A 211 8.50 -20.82 5.97
C ASP A 211 8.94 -19.98 4.74
N ALA A 212 9.92 -20.42 3.95
CA ALA A 212 10.39 -19.72 2.75
C ALA A 212 9.28 -19.37 1.74
N PRO A 213 8.26 -20.22 1.47
CA PRO A 213 7.15 -19.86 0.58
C PRO A 213 6.25 -18.71 1.09
N TYR A 214 6.39 -18.30 2.35
CA TYR A 214 5.72 -17.14 2.95
C TYR A 214 6.61 -15.89 3.00
N ALA A 215 7.89 -16.04 2.65
CA ALA A 215 8.88 -14.98 2.60
C ALA A 215 8.88 -14.32 1.22
N PHE A 216 8.12 -13.25 1.06
CA PHE A 216 8.06 -12.51 -0.19
C PHE A 216 7.66 -11.04 0.04
N GLY A 217 7.99 -10.21 -0.94
CA GLY A 217 7.54 -8.83 -1.02
C GLY A 217 7.31 -8.43 -2.48
N PHE A 218 6.16 -7.82 -2.78
CA PHE A 218 5.77 -7.41 -4.13
C PHE A 218 4.73 -6.29 -4.08
N ALA A 219 4.40 -5.69 -5.23
CA ALA A 219 3.26 -4.79 -5.35
C ALA A 219 2.49 -4.96 -6.66
N ILE A 220 1.15 -4.94 -6.60
CA ILE A 220 0.27 -5.19 -7.75
C ILE A 220 -0.98 -4.29 -7.73
N PRO A 221 -1.62 -4.04 -8.89
CA PRO A 221 -2.92 -3.37 -8.94
C PRO A 221 -4.01 -4.05 -8.12
N ASN A 222 -4.88 -3.27 -7.49
CA ASN A 222 -5.97 -3.82 -6.66
C ASN A 222 -7.11 -4.45 -7.48
N ASN A 223 -7.11 -4.26 -8.80
CA ASN A 223 -8.01 -4.92 -9.73
C ASN A 223 -7.39 -6.18 -10.38
N THR A 224 -6.23 -6.66 -9.88
CA THR A 224 -5.58 -7.87 -10.41
C THR A 224 -6.52 -9.07 -10.26
N PRO A 225 -6.72 -9.90 -11.31
CA PRO A 225 -7.56 -11.09 -11.22
C PRO A 225 -7.16 -12.01 -10.06
N GLY A 226 -8.15 -12.47 -9.29
CA GLY A 226 -7.95 -13.31 -8.10
C GLY A 226 -7.68 -12.53 -6.80
N LEU A 227 -7.30 -11.25 -6.87
CA LEU A 227 -7.15 -10.41 -5.68
C LEU A 227 -8.53 -9.88 -5.25
N SER A 228 -8.82 -9.92 -3.96
CA SER A 228 -10.03 -9.30 -3.41
C SER A 228 -9.89 -8.86 -1.96
N PHE A 229 -10.78 -7.94 -1.56
CA PHE A 229 -10.77 -7.31 -0.25
C PHE A 229 -12.14 -7.48 0.42
N GLN A 230 -12.19 -8.17 1.55
CA GLN A 230 -13.41 -8.24 2.38
C GLN A 230 -13.35 -7.17 3.45
N CYS A 231 -14.14 -6.12 3.29
CA CYS A 231 -14.24 -5.03 4.26
C CYS A 231 -14.90 -5.49 5.56
N ARG A 232 -14.47 -4.89 6.67
CA ARG A 232 -15.23 -4.87 7.94
C ARG A 232 -16.51 -4.03 7.81
N GLU A 233 -17.29 -3.98 8.89
CA GLU A 233 -18.38 -3.00 9.02
C GLU A 233 -17.80 -1.58 8.99
N THR A 234 -18.47 -0.70 8.23
CA THR A 234 -18.12 0.72 8.11
C THR A 234 -18.56 1.53 9.33
N PHE A 235 -17.80 2.56 9.69
CA PHE A 235 -18.19 3.60 10.65
C PHE A 235 -18.85 4.81 9.99
N ASP A 236 -18.93 4.86 8.66
CA ASP A 236 -19.81 5.80 7.94
C ASP A 236 -21.22 5.21 7.82
N TYR A 237 -21.96 5.28 8.92
CA TYR A 237 -23.26 4.62 9.05
C TYR A 237 -24.36 5.28 8.22
N THR A 238 -24.44 6.62 8.28
CA THR A 238 -25.57 7.41 7.78
C THR A 238 -25.15 8.56 6.88
N GLY A 239 -23.84 8.83 6.72
CA GLY A 239 -23.34 10.05 6.09
C GLY A 239 -23.63 11.34 6.87
N ASN A 240 -24.19 11.27 8.08
CA ASN A 240 -24.51 12.44 8.88
C ASN A 240 -23.24 13.03 9.53
N THR A 241 -22.77 14.15 8.99
CA THR A 241 -21.57 14.84 9.46
C THR A 241 -21.79 15.69 10.72
N TYR A 242 -23.03 15.86 11.20
CA TYR A 242 -23.30 16.55 12.46
C TYR A 242 -23.11 15.60 13.65
N ASP A 243 -23.78 14.44 13.62
CA ASP A 243 -23.70 13.45 14.71
C ASP A 243 -22.43 12.59 14.64
N HIS A 244 -21.95 12.32 13.41
CA HIS A 244 -20.76 11.49 13.16
C HIS A 244 -19.71 12.26 12.35
N PRO A 245 -19.19 13.38 12.87
CA PRO A 245 -18.35 14.30 12.11
C PRO A 245 -17.04 13.70 11.62
N LEU A 246 -16.52 12.65 12.26
CA LEU A 246 -15.27 11.99 11.85
C LEU A 246 -15.55 10.74 11.00
N GLY A 247 -16.41 9.83 11.49
CA GLY A 247 -16.75 8.59 10.77
C GLY A 247 -17.36 8.85 9.38
N ALA A 248 -18.22 9.85 9.24
CA ALA A 248 -18.85 10.18 7.95
C ALA A 248 -17.90 10.84 6.94
N ARG A 249 -16.65 11.15 7.31
CA ARG A 249 -15.67 11.81 6.42
C ARG A 249 -14.40 10.99 6.26
N TYR A 250 -13.82 10.51 7.34
CA TYR A 250 -12.44 9.99 7.38
C TYR A 250 -12.38 8.47 7.57
N GLU A 251 -13.44 7.75 7.23
CA GLU A 251 -13.44 6.28 7.24
C GLU A 251 -12.53 5.74 6.12
N GLU A 252 -11.44 5.08 6.53
CA GLU A 252 -10.46 4.45 5.63
C GLU A 252 -10.86 3.02 5.24
N LEU A 253 -11.71 2.37 6.05
CA LEU A 253 -12.00 0.94 6.07
C LEU A 253 -10.77 0.06 6.34
N ASP A 254 -11.06 -1.13 6.85
CA ASP A 254 -10.10 -2.22 7.01
C ASP A 254 -10.64 -3.44 6.27
N ALA A 255 -9.78 -4.14 5.54
CA ALA A 255 -10.16 -5.32 4.80
C ALA A 255 -9.21 -6.50 5.01
N VAL A 256 -9.79 -7.70 5.04
CA VAL A 256 -9.02 -8.93 4.84
C VAL A 256 -8.70 -9.04 3.36
N VAL A 257 -7.44 -9.35 3.03
CA VAL A 257 -6.99 -9.50 1.65
C VAL A 257 -6.96 -10.98 1.29
N PHE A 258 -7.57 -11.35 0.17
CA PHE A 258 -7.57 -12.70 -0.37
C PHE A 258 -6.86 -12.74 -1.72
N PHE A 259 -6.01 -13.75 -1.87
CA PHE A 259 -5.33 -14.11 -3.11
C PHE A 259 -5.85 -15.47 -3.56
N ASP A 260 -6.65 -15.48 -4.62
CA ASP A 260 -7.11 -16.69 -5.30
C ASP A 260 -6.28 -16.89 -6.58
N ASP A 261 -5.16 -17.60 -6.46
CA ASP A 261 -4.21 -17.86 -7.56
C ASP A 261 -3.79 -16.60 -8.34
N VAL A 262 -3.39 -15.58 -7.59
CA VAL A 262 -2.99 -14.28 -8.15
C VAL A 262 -1.61 -14.38 -8.79
N LEU A 263 -1.51 -14.06 -10.08
CA LEU A 263 -0.23 -13.93 -10.76
C LEU A 263 0.42 -12.58 -10.43
N VAL A 264 1.63 -12.63 -9.87
CA VAL A 264 2.50 -11.49 -9.62
C VAL A 264 3.65 -11.52 -10.63
N PRO A 265 3.69 -10.60 -11.59
CA PRO A 265 4.77 -10.55 -12.59
C PRO A 265 6.15 -10.37 -11.95
N TRP A 266 7.19 -10.92 -12.57
CA TRP A 266 8.56 -10.86 -12.03
C TRP A 266 9.06 -9.41 -11.82
N GLU A 267 8.66 -8.47 -12.67
CA GLU A 267 9.00 -7.04 -12.56
C GLU A 267 8.34 -6.35 -11.35
N ARG A 268 7.38 -7.00 -10.69
CA ARG A 268 6.70 -6.53 -9.49
C ARG A 268 7.15 -7.22 -8.21
N VAL A 269 8.10 -8.15 -8.30
CA VAL A 269 8.68 -8.86 -7.15
C VAL A 269 9.95 -8.14 -6.67
N PHE A 270 10.06 -7.98 -5.35
CA PHE A 270 11.16 -7.26 -4.70
C PHE A 270 11.92 -8.13 -3.70
N LEU A 271 11.27 -9.14 -3.13
CA LEU A 271 11.86 -10.12 -2.23
C LEU A 271 11.21 -11.48 -2.47
N TYR A 272 12.01 -12.55 -2.46
CA TYR A 272 11.52 -13.89 -2.78
C TYR A 272 12.28 -15.00 -2.04
N ARG A 273 11.53 -15.84 -1.30
CA ARG A 273 11.95 -17.08 -0.61
C ARG A 273 13.14 -16.99 0.35
N ASP A 274 13.65 -15.79 0.62
CA ASP A 274 14.70 -15.57 1.59
C ASP A 274 14.12 -14.97 2.87
N VAL A 275 14.01 -15.83 3.88
CA VAL A 275 13.47 -15.48 5.19
C VAL A 275 14.32 -14.42 5.88
N GLN A 276 15.65 -14.50 5.75
CA GLN A 276 16.55 -13.58 6.43
C GLN A 276 16.44 -12.18 5.82
N LEU A 277 16.56 -12.07 4.50
CA LEU A 277 16.43 -10.78 3.82
C LEU A 277 15.04 -10.18 4.01
N CYS A 278 13.99 -11.00 4.03
CA CYS A 278 12.63 -10.56 4.37
C CYS A 278 12.54 -9.93 5.77
N ASN A 279 13.15 -10.57 6.77
CA ASN A 279 13.18 -10.06 8.15
C ASN A 279 14.02 -8.78 8.29
N GLU A 280 15.05 -8.61 7.45
CA GLU A 280 15.96 -7.45 7.49
C GLU A 280 15.48 -6.26 6.65
N ALA A 281 14.60 -6.49 5.67
CA ALA A 281 14.21 -5.52 4.63
C ALA A 281 13.84 -4.13 5.16
N TYR A 282 12.99 -4.07 6.18
CA TYR A 282 12.54 -2.79 6.76
C TYR A 282 13.67 -1.99 7.40
N LYS A 283 14.63 -2.68 8.04
CA LYS A 283 15.77 -2.06 8.70
C LYS A 283 16.82 -1.65 7.67
N ALA A 284 17.13 -2.54 6.73
CA ALA A 284 18.15 -2.32 5.71
C ALA A 284 17.78 -1.15 4.77
N THR A 285 16.50 -1.01 4.44
CA THR A 285 16.00 0.08 3.58
C THR A 285 15.65 1.36 4.34
N GLY A 286 15.59 1.32 5.68
CA GLY A 286 15.11 2.43 6.50
C GLY A 286 13.60 2.71 6.40
N ALA A 287 12.83 1.84 5.72
CA ALA A 287 11.41 2.05 5.47
C ALA A 287 10.59 2.26 6.75
N VAL A 288 10.89 1.54 7.84
CA VAL A 288 10.19 1.73 9.13
C VAL A 288 10.35 3.15 9.67
N ILE A 289 11.55 3.72 9.57
CA ILE A 289 11.83 5.08 10.08
C ILE A 289 11.07 6.12 9.26
N HIS A 290 11.05 5.97 7.93
CA HIS A 290 10.36 6.90 7.05
C HIS A 290 8.83 6.80 7.16
N MET A 291 8.28 5.60 7.31
CA MET A 291 6.85 5.40 7.53
C MET A 291 6.39 5.91 8.90
N ALA A 292 7.15 5.62 9.96
CA ALA A 292 6.81 6.03 11.32
C ALA A 292 6.82 7.55 11.52
N HIS A 293 7.38 8.34 10.60
CA HIS A 293 7.30 9.79 10.66
C HIS A 293 5.87 10.32 10.49
N GLN A 294 4.98 9.54 9.86
CA GLN A 294 3.57 9.88 9.66
C GLN A 294 2.69 9.51 10.87
N VAL A 295 3.13 8.58 11.72
CA VAL A 295 2.32 7.91 12.76
C VAL A 295 2.64 8.46 14.14
#